data_AF-A0A4Z0NTF4-F1
#
_entry.id   AF-A0A4Z0NTF4-F1
#
_cell.length_a   1.000
_cell.length_b   1.000
_cell.length_c   1.000
_cell.angle_alpha   90.00
_cell.angle_beta   90.00
_cell.angle_gamma   90.00
#
_symmetry.space_group_name_H-M   'P 1'
#
loop_
_entity.id
_entity.type
_entity.pdbx_description
1 polymer ?
#
loop_
_entity_poly.entity_id
_entity_poly.type
_entity_poly.pdbx_seq_one_letter_code
_entity_poly.pdbx_strand_id
1 'polypeptide(L)'
;MTTPSHEHVYYNRSRKLWSIRSNGIVIGHAPSLALAGCVLHAGESARLRCVSTGQRDVHAWIKGTLADAPRAADAVRIGYRPAQPGFRRRDTGAVVTAAATVWFEPDGSAWAASPTTILETLS
;
A
#
# COMPACT_ATOMS: atom_id res chain seq x y z
N MET A 1 -19.45 -14.36 -15.33
CA MET A 1 -18.67 -13.10 -15.20
C MET A 1 -17.91 -13.18 -13.89
N THR A 2 -16.60 -13.33 -13.93
CA THR A 2 -15.76 -13.39 -12.72
C THR A 2 -15.62 -11.96 -12.21
N THR A 3 -16.15 -11.64 -11.03
CA THR A 3 -15.87 -10.36 -10.37
C THR A 3 -14.35 -10.24 -10.25
N PRO A 4 -13.71 -9.15 -10.70
CA PRO A 4 -12.29 -8.97 -10.50
C PRO A 4 -12.01 -9.09 -9.01
N SER A 5 -11.15 -10.04 -8.64
CA SER A 5 -10.72 -10.15 -7.27
C SER A 5 -9.96 -8.88 -6.90
N HIS A 6 -10.22 -8.38 -5.70
CA HIS A 6 -9.51 -7.25 -5.16
C HIS A 6 -8.55 -7.76 -4.08
N GLU A 7 -7.29 -7.87 -4.44
CA GLU A 7 -6.24 -8.30 -3.54
C GLU A 7 -5.82 -7.15 -2.62
N HIS A 8 -5.55 -7.49 -1.36
CA HIS A 8 -4.91 -6.59 -0.41
C HIS A 8 -3.43 -6.98 -0.31
N VAL A 9 -2.55 -6.01 -0.51
CA VAL A 9 -1.10 -6.20 -0.53
C VAL A 9 -0.46 -5.36 0.55
N TYR A 10 0.43 -5.97 1.33
CA TYR A 10 1.22 -5.30 2.36
C TYR A 10 2.58 -5.97 2.53
N TYR A 11 3.57 -5.19 2.96
CA TYR A 11 4.92 -5.72 3.13
C TYR A 11 5.04 -6.46 4.46
N ASN A 12 5.40 -7.74 4.41
CA ASN A 12 5.72 -8.53 5.58
C ASN A 12 7.20 -8.34 5.93
N ARG A 13 7.49 -7.53 6.94
CA ARG A 13 8.86 -7.20 7.36
C ARG A 13 9.65 -8.40 7.89
N SER A 14 8.98 -9.40 8.47
CA SER A 14 9.65 -10.61 8.97
C SER A 14 10.09 -11.52 7.83
N ARG A 15 9.26 -11.64 6.79
CA ARG A 15 9.56 -12.47 5.61
C ARG A 15 10.33 -11.74 4.52
N LYS A 16 10.37 -10.41 4.56
CA LYS A 16 10.89 -9.53 3.51
C LYS A 16 10.24 -9.78 2.14
N LEU A 17 8.94 -10.09 2.15
CA LEU A 17 8.12 -10.35 0.96
C LEU A 17 6.79 -9.60 1.06
N TRP A 18 6.15 -9.37 -0.07
CA TRP A 18 4.79 -8.85 -0.14
C TRP A 18 3.80 -9.99 0.14
N SER A 19 2.97 -9.82 1.17
CA SER A 19 1.84 -10.70 1.42
C SER A 19 0.67 -10.29 0.53
N ILE A 20 0.04 -11.28 -0.12
CA ILE A 20 -1.15 -11.10 -0.95
C ILE A 20 -2.32 -11.72 -0.21
N ARG A 21 -3.36 -10.93 0.06
CA ARG A 21 -4.55 -11.36 0.80
C ARG A 21 -5.79 -11.21 -0.06
N SER A 22 -6.60 -12.25 -0.15
CA SER A 22 -7.90 -12.23 -0.82
C SER A 22 -8.96 -12.72 0.17
N ASN A 23 -10.10 -12.02 0.23
CA ASN A 23 -11.21 -12.34 1.15
C ASN A 23 -10.77 -12.57 2.61
N GLY A 24 -9.82 -11.79 3.10
CA GLY A 24 -9.31 -11.88 4.47
C GLY A 24 -8.21 -12.93 4.70
N ILE A 25 -7.93 -13.80 3.73
CA ILE A 25 -6.97 -14.91 3.84
C ILE A 25 -5.72 -14.59 3.02
N VAL A 26 -4.53 -14.83 3.58
CA VAL A 26 -3.27 -14.71 2.82
C VAL A 26 -3.18 -15.88 1.86
N ILE A 27 -3.21 -15.59 0.56
CA ILE A 27 -3.19 -16.59 -0.52
C ILE A 27 -1.79 -16.81 -1.09
N GLY A 28 -0.83 -15.95 -0.76
CA GLY A 28 0.53 -16.09 -1.25
C GLY A 28 1.47 -14.97 -0.81
N HIS A 29 2.72 -15.13 -1.23
CA HIS A 29 3.78 -14.15 -1.06
C HIS A 29 4.52 -13.97 -2.38
N ALA A 30 4.96 -12.75 -2.68
CA ALA A 30 5.77 -12.46 -3.85
C ALA A 30 6.90 -11.47 -3.52
N PRO A 31 8.07 -11.57 -4.17
CA PRO A 31 9.13 -10.57 -4.05
C PRO A 31 8.73 -9.25 -4.73
N SER A 32 7.95 -9.32 -5.80
CA SER A 32 7.43 -8.18 -6.53
C SER A 32 6.09 -8.52 -7.18
N LEU A 33 5.27 -7.49 -7.40
CA LEU A 33 4.01 -7.57 -8.13
C LEU A 33 3.52 -6.17 -8.51
N ALA A 34 2.47 -6.07 -9.32
CA ALA A 34 1.75 -4.83 -9.56
C ALA A 34 0.26 -4.99 -9.27
N LEU A 35 -0.37 -3.90 -8.83
CA LEU A 35 -1.82 -3.77 -8.73
C LEU A 35 -2.30 -2.60 -9.58
N ALA A 36 -3.43 -2.76 -10.25
CA ALA A 36 -4.16 -1.70 -10.95
C ALA A 36 -5.41 -1.28 -10.14
N GLY A 37 -5.87 -0.04 -10.36
CA GLY A 37 -7.05 0.51 -9.70
C GLY A 37 -6.90 0.56 -8.18
N CYS A 38 -5.80 1.15 -7.71
CA CYS A 38 -5.38 1.02 -6.32
C CYS A 38 -6.06 1.99 -5.36
N VAL A 39 -6.48 1.48 -4.21
CA VAL A 39 -6.91 2.24 -3.04
C VAL A 39 -5.99 1.93 -1.87
N LEU A 40 -5.46 2.96 -1.22
CA LEU A 40 -4.51 2.84 -0.12
C LEU A 40 -5.26 2.99 1.21
N HIS A 41 -5.22 1.94 2.04
CA HIS A 41 -5.92 1.89 3.30
C HIS A 41 -4.94 1.93 4.47
N ALA A 42 -5.08 2.93 5.35
CA ALA A 42 -4.40 3.00 6.63
C ALA A 42 -5.44 3.21 7.75
N GLY A 43 -5.60 2.23 8.63
CA GLY A 43 -6.57 2.28 9.71
C GLY A 43 -6.05 3.06 10.92
N GLU A 44 -6.59 4.25 11.16
CA GLU A 44 -6.10 5.17 12.20
C GLU A 44 -6.22 4.60 13.62
N SER A 45 -7.36 4.03 13.98
CA SER A 45 -7.56 3.45 15.32
C SER A 45 -6.58 2.29 15.59
N ALA A 46 -6.32 1.47 14.58
CA ALA A 46 -5.37 0.36 14.67
C ALA A 46 -3.91 0.86 14.68
N ARG A 47 -3.59 1.93 13.95
CA ARG A 47 -2.30 2.63 14.03
C ARG A 47 -2.05 3.16 15.44
N LEU A 48 -3.01 3.89 16.02
CA LEU A 48 -2.90 4.46 17.36
C LEU A 48 -2.69 3.37 18.41
N ARG A 49 -3.42 2.25 18.30
CA ARG A 49 -3.20 1.06 19.15
C ARG A 49 -1.80 0.47 18.97
N CYS A 50 -1.34 0.30 17.73
CA CYS A 50 0.00 -0.22 17.44
C CYS A 50 1.09 0.68 18.06
N VAL A 51 0.93 2.00 17.95
CA VAL A 51 1.87 2.98 18.53
C VAL A 51 1.84 2.94 20.06
N SER A 52 0.66 2.83 20.69
CA SER A 52 0.56 2.84 22.16
C SER A 52 0.96 1.52 22.82
N THR A 53 0.67 0.39 22.19
CA THR A 53 0.87 -0.95 22.77
C THR A 53 2.11 -1.68 22.26
N GLY A 54 2.71 -1.21 21.16
CA GLY A 54 3.78 -1.91 20.46
C GLY A 54 3.32 -3.18 19.70
N GLN A 55 2.02 -3.50 19.71
CA GLN A 55 1.49 -4.68 19.02
C GLN A 55 1.60 -4.54 17.49
N ARG A 56 2.04 -5.61 16.83
CA ARG A 56 2.29 -5.64 15.38
C ARG A 56 1.09 -6.22 14.63
N ASP A 57 0.03 -5.42 14.54
CA ASP A 57 -1.13 -5.76 13.70
C ASP A 57 -0.97 -5.18 12.30
N VAL A 58 -1.49 -5.87 11.28
CA VAL A 58 -1.55 -5.31 9.92
C VAL A 58 -2.70 -4.31 9.86
N HIS A 59 -2.37 -3.04 9.76
CA HIS A 59 -3.32 -1.92 9.72
C HIS A 59 -3.08 -0.98 8.53
N ALA A 60 -2.20 -1.36 7.62
CA ALA A 60 -1.97 -0.66 6.37
C ALA A 60 -1.80 -1.65 5.22
N TRP A 61 -2.55 -1.46 4.14
CA TRP A 61 -2.47 -2.27 2.92
C TRP A 61 -2.94 -1.46 1.71
N ILE A 62 -2.58 -1.94 0.52
CA ILE A 62 -3.05 -1.39 -0.75
C ILE A 62 -3.98 -2.43 -1.37
N LYS A 63 -5.19 -2.00 -1.73
CA LYS A 63 -6.20 -2.81 -2.40
C LYS A 63 -6.17 -2.51 -3.89
N GLY A 64 -6.24 -3.51 -4.75
CA GLY A 64 -6.34 -3.34 -6.20
C GLY A 64 -6.56 -4.68 -6.88
N THR A 65 -6.38 -4.74 -8.19
CA THR A 65 -6.41 -6.00 -8.96
C THR A 65 -5.02 -6.32 -9.46
N LEU A 66 -4.58 -7.58 -9.32
CA LEU A 66 -3.28 -8.02 -9.87
C LEU A 66 -3.13 -7.62 -11.35
N ALA A 67 -1.99 -7.03 -11.66
CA ALA A 67 -1.65 -6.55 -12.98
C ALA A 67 -0.25 -7.02 -13.37
N ASP A 68 -0.04 -7.19 -14.67
CA ASP A 68 1.27 -7.39 -15.27
C ASP A 68 1.60 -6.17 -16.11
N ALA A 69 2.35 -5.24 -15.53
CA ALA A 69 2.73 -3.99 -16.18
C ALA A 69 4.12 -3.56 -15.68
N PRO A 70 5.01 -3.08 -16.57
CA PRO A 70 6.29 -2.52 -16.14
C PRO A 70 6.07 -1.24 -15.33
N ARG A 71 7.00 -0.94 -14.42
CA ARG A 71 6.95 0.30 -13.64
C ARG A 71 7.12 1.51 -14.55
N ALA A 72 6.17 2.44 -14.46
CA ALA A 72 6.26 3.71 -15.17
C ALA A 72 7.46 4.53 -14.68
N ALA A 73 8.14 5.22 -15.59
CA ALA A 73 9.34 6.00 -15.29
C ALA A 73 9.08 7.17 -14.34
N ASP A 74 7.88 7.74 -14.40
CA ASP A 74 7.38 8.85 -13.59
C ASP A 74 6.68 8.39 -12.29
N ALA A 75 6.72 7.08 -11.98
CA ALA A 75 6.11 6.57 -10.76
C ALA A 75 6.76 7.19 -9.52
N VAL A 76 5.94 7.51 -8.53
CA VAL A 76 6.38 8.17 -7.29
C VAL A 76 6.48 7.15 -6.17
N ARG A 77 7.59 7.15 -5.44
CA ARG A 77 7.75 6.29 -4.27
C ARG A 77 6.76 6.71 -3.18
N ILE A 78 5.99 5.75 -2.69
CA ILE A 78 5.04 5.93 -1.60
C ILE A 78 5.40 5.03 -0.41
N GLY A 79 4.70 5.23 0.70
CA GLY A 79 4.62 4.19 1.71
C GLY A 79 4.05 4.68 3.02
N TYR A 80 3.98 3.74 3.95
CA TYR A 80 3.37 3.92 5.25
C TYR A 80 4.42 3.95 6.37
N ARG A 81 4.19 4.76 7.41
CA ARG A 81 5.00 4.81 8.63
C ARG A 81 4.04 4.92 9.82
N PRO A 82 4.06 4.02 10.82
CA PRO A 82 3.12 4.09 11.95
C PRO A 82 3.12 5.43 12.72
N ALA A 83 4.24 6.16 12.70
CA ALA A 83 4.36 7.47 13.33
C ALA A 83 3.54 8.58 12.63
N GLN A 84 3.09 8.36 11.38
CA GLN A 84 2.35 9.34 10.58
C GLN A 84 1.06 8.70 10.03
N PRO A 85 -0.07 9.42 10.03
CA PRO A 85 -1.28 8.89 9.42
C PRO A 85 -1.14 8.81 7.90
N GLY A 86 -1.77 7.78 7.33
CA GLY A 86 -1.88 7.59 5.88
C GLY A 86 -0.63 7.07 5.17
N PHE A 87 -0.82 6.64 3.93
CA PHE A 87 0.29 6.47 3.00
C PHE A 87 0.72 7.84 2.50
N ARG A 88 2.02 8.05 2.35
CA ARG A 88 2.56 9.34 1.90
C ARG A 88 3.53 9.17 0.76
N ARG A 89 3.51 10.12 -0.17
CA ARG A 89 4.58 10.29 -1.15
C ARG A 89 5.90 10.55 -0.42
N ARG A 90 7.01 10.00 -0.92
CA ARG A 90 8.33 10.16 -0.31
C ARG A 90 9.04 11.44 -0.74
N ASP A 91 8.65 12.01 -1.86
CA ASP A 91 9.20 13.26 -2.40
C ASP A 91 8.57 14.50 -1.75
N THR A 92 7.26 14.52 -1.55
CA THR A 92 6.53 15.70 -1.04
C THR A 92 5.93 15.53 0.35
N GLY A 93 5.79 14.28 0.84
CA GLY A 93 5.08 13.99 2.09
C GLY A 93 3.55 14.06 1.99
N ALA A 94 2.98 14.41 0.83
CA ALA A 94 1.54 14.47 0.65
C ALA A 94 0.88 13.09 0.85
N VAL A 95 -0.30 13.07 1.48
CA VAL A 95 -1.05 11.84 1.73
C VAL A 95 -1.64 11.32 0.43
N VAL A 96 -1.45 10.03 0.18
CA VAL A 96 -1.95 9.30 -1.00
C VAL A 96 -3.09 8.39 -0.56
N THR A 97 -4.23 8.50 -1.24
CA THR A 97 -5.42 7.70 -0.95
C THR A 97 -5.75 6.72 -2.08
N ALA A 98 -5.35 7.04 -3.32
CA ALA A 98 -5.51 6.16 -4.48
C ALA A 98 -4.36 6.32 -5.47
N ALA A 99 -4.23 5.37 -6.39
CA ALA A 99 -3.30 5.43 -7.52
C ALA A 99 -3.80 4.58 -8.68
N ALA A 100 -3.44 4.94 -9.92
CA ALA A 100 -3.84 4.16 -11.10
C ALA A 100 -3.21 2.75 -11.07
N THR A 101 -1.91 2.70 -10.78
CA THR A 101 -1.14 1.46 -10.63
C THR A 101 -0.16 1.61 -9.47
N VAL A 102 0.04 0.54 -8.70
CA VAL A 102 1.11 0.45 -7.70
C VAL A 102 2.00 -0.74 -8.00
N TRP A 103 3.31 -0.49 -8.08
CA TRP A 103 4.34 -1.51 -8.19
C TRP A 103 5.00 -1.74 -6.85
N PHE A 104 5.19 -3.02 -6.54
CA PHE A 104 5.78 -3.51 -5.31
C PHE A 104 7.12 -4.16 -5.66
N GLU A 105 8.21 -3.68 -5.07
CA GLU A 105 9.57 -4.11 -5.42
C GLU A 105 10.21 -4.98 -4.33
N PRO A 106 11.25 -5.78 -4.65
CA PRO A 106 11.88 -6.71 -3.72
C PRO A 106 12.50 -6.05 -2.47
N ASP A 107 12.87 -4.78 -2.57
CA ASP A 107 13.42 -3.99 -1.46
C ASP A 107 12.34 -3.55 -0.44
N GLY A 108 11.06 -3.89 -0.69
CA GLY A 108 9.93 -3.47 0.12
C GLY A 108 9.45 -2.04 -0.19
N SER A 109 9.92 -1.44 -1.29
CA SER A 109 9.39 -0.18 -1.78
C SER A 109 8.11 -0.36 -2.60
N ALA A 110 7.23 0.63 -2.50
CA ALA A 110 6.04 0.73 -3.33
C ALA A 110 6.08 2.03 -4.13
N TRP A 111 5.67 1.95 -5.40
CA TRP A 111 5.72 3.05 -6.37
C TRP A 111 4.36 3.23 -7.01
N ALA A 112 3.85 4.46 -7.06
CA ALA A 112 2.52 4.77 -7.55
C ALA A 112 2.56 5.60 -8.84
N ALA A 113 1.79 5.18 -9.85
CA ALA A 113 1.45 6.01 -11.00
C ALA A 113 0.19 6.83 -10.70
N SER A 114 0.21 8.11 -11.09
CA SER A 114 -0.89 9.06 -10.92
C SER A 114 -1.50 9.02 -9.50
N PRO A 115 -0.71 9.22 -8.44
CA PRO A 115 -1.22 9.15 -7.08
C PRO A 115 -2.24 10.28 -6.83
N THR A 116 -3.45 9.91 -6.42
CA THR A 116 -4.43 10.86 -5.90
C THR A 116 -4.01 11.25 -4.50
N THR A 117 -3.72 12.53 -4.34
CA THR A 117 -3.32 13.10 -3.06
C THR A 117 -4.41 13.98 -2.48
N ILE A 118 -4.61 13.89 -1.17
CA ILE A 118 -5.28 14.97 -0.44
C ILE A 118 -4.20 15.98 -0.05
N LEU A 119 -4.33 17.22 -0.53
CA LEU A 119 -3.62 18.34 0.07
C LEU A 119 -4.21 18.46 1.49
N GLU A 120 -3.38 18.40 2.51
CA GLU A 120 -3.83 18.71 3.87
C GLU A 120 -4.33 20.16 3.85
N THR A 121 -5.64 20.35 3.73
CA THR A 121 -6.32 21.62 3.97
C THR A 121 -6.18 21.94 5.45
N LEU A 122 -5.02 22.40 5.90
CA LEU A 122 -4.81 23.02 7.21
C LEU A 122 -3.60 23.96 7.14
N SER A 123 -3.87 25.23 6.82
CA SER A 123 -3.17 26.39 7.40
C SER A 123 -4.18 27.10 8.29
#